data_AF-A0AAV0XLW6-F1
#
_entry.id   AF-A0AAV0XLW6-F1
#
_cell.length_a   1.000
_cell.length_b   1.000
_cell.length_c   1.000
_cell.angle_alpha   90.00
_cell.angle_beta   90.00
_cell.angle_gamma   90.00
#
_symmetry.space_group_name_H-M   'P 1'
#
loop_
_entity.id
_entity.type
_entity.pdbx_description
1 polymer ?
#
loop_
_entity_poly.entity_id
_entity_poly.type
_entity_poly.pdbx_seq_one_letter_code
_entity_poly.pdbx_strand_id
1 'polypeptide(L)'
;MQQQTRIVQSTVHDVDKEMVKIQRSETAIINNINKLQNTANRADKRINEMEVRQIMNEQTEELNVLLTQHSFQTHNLVAIINTAQVGHMHSSIISATNFLAELQQVRIQLDSRENFAEQVTIQNIHKLMRMSSLQVIRVADTLVFIISIPIVQNRDYIVYIKEFHYL
;
A
#
# COMPACT_ATOMS: atom_id res chain seq x y z
N MET A 1 82.77 -7.29 -51.04
CA MET A 1 82.07 -6.04 -50.64
C MET A 1 80.72 -5.85 -51.34
N GLN A 2 80.61 -5.89 -52.68
CA GLN A 2 79.32 -5.69 -53.39
C GLN A 2 78.15 -6.61 -52.95
N GLN A 3 78.44 -7.88 -52.66
CA GLN A 3 77.42 -8.86 -52.27
C GLN A 3 76.87 -8.60 -50.85
N GLN A 4 77.72 -8.11 -49.93
CA GLN A 4 77.29 -7.67 -48.60
C GLN A 4 76.45 -6.40 -48.69
N THR A 5 76.80 -5.43 -49.55
CA THR A 5 76.00 -4.23 -49.79
C THR A 5 74.60 -4.56 -50.30
N ARG A 6 74.47 -5.58 -51.16
CA ARG A 6 73.19 -6.04 -51.72
C ARG A 6 72.28 -6.71 -50.69
N ILE A 7 72.86 -7.52 -49.80
CA ILE A 7 72.14 -8.15 -48.68
C ILE A 7 71.63 -7.08 -47.72
N VAL A 8 72.49 -6.13 -47.35
CA VAL A 8 72.10 -5.01 -46.48
C VAL A 8 70.96 -4.18 -47.11
N GLN A 9 71.02 -3.89 -48.41
CA GLN A 9 69.92 -3.20 -49.12
C GLN A 9 68.60 -3.97 -49.13
N SER A 10 68.64 -5.30 -49.31
CA SER A 10 67.45 -6.15 -49.25
C SER A 10 66.84 -6.16 -47.85
N THR A 11 67.69 -6.30 -46.82
CA THR A 11 67.24 -6.29 -45.42
C THR A 11 66.65 -4.93 -45.04
N VAL A 12 67.26 -3.82 -45.49
CA VAL A 12 66.70 -2.47 -45.29
C VAL A 12 65.34 -2.34 -45.98
N HIS A 13 65.18 -2.86 -47.20
CA HIS A 13 63.91 -2.82 -47.93
C HIS A 13 62.81 -3.65 -47.25
N ASP A 14 63.14 -4.83 -46.71
CA ASP A 14 62.19 -5.65 -45.97
C ASP A 14 61.79 -5.01 -44.63
N VAL A 15 62.73 -4.38 -43.93
CA VAL A 15 62.48 -3.60 -42.71
C VAL A 15 61.55 -2.42 -43.01
N ASP A 16 61.77 -1.67 -44.09
CA ASP A 16 60.89 -0.57 -44.49
C ASP A 16 59.46 -1.05 -44.77
N LYS A 17 59.31 -2.20 -45.43
CA LYS A 17 58.01 -2.80 -45.74
C LYS A 17 57.26 -3.23 -44.48
N GLU A 18 57.95 -3.83 -43.52
CA GLU A 18 57.37 -4.15 -42.21
C GLU A 18 57.03 -2.90 -41.41
N MET A 19 57.86 -1.84 -41.48
CA MET A 19 57.58 -0.57 -40.83
C MET A 19 56.30 0.11 -41.37
N VAL A 20 56.06 0.03 -42.69
CA VAL A 20 54.81 0.49 -43.30
C VAL A 20 53.60 -0.31 -42.82
N LYS A 21 53.73 -1.63 -42.64
CA LYS A 21 52.65 -2.46 -42.08
C LYS A 21 52.38 -2.11 -40.61
N ILE A 22 53.42 -1.88 -39.82
CA ILE A 22 53.32 -1.45 -38.43
C ILE A 22 52.57 -0.12 -38.35
N GLN A 23 52.94 0.89 -39.13
CA GLN A 23 52.23 2.18 -39.17
C GLN A 23 50.75 2.05 -39.54
N ARG A 24 50.42 1.18 -40.51
CA ARG A 24 49.02 0.91 -40.87
C ARG A 24 48.26 0.27 -39.71
N SER A 25 48.89 -0.68 -39.02
CA SER A 25 48.33 -1.33 -37.83
C SER A 25 48.09 -0.33 -36.71
N GLU A 26 49.08 0.51 -36.38
CA GLU A 26 48.97 1.58 -35.39
C GLU A 26 47.81 2.53 -35.71
N THR A 27 47.71 2.96 -36.96
CA THR A 27 46.62 3.83 -37.43
C THR A 27 45.25 3.16 -37.24
N ALA A 28 45.15 1.86 -37.55
CA ALA A 28 43.91 1.10 -37.36
C ALA A 28 43.56 0.95 -35.87
N ILE A 29 44.55 0.70 -35.01
CA ILE A 29 44.39 0.62 -33.56
C ILE A 29 43.88 1.95 -33.01
N ILE A 30 44.51 3.07 -33.37
CA ILE A 30 44.09 4.41 -32.93
C ILE A 30 42.64 4.68 -33.34
N ASN A 31 42.27 4.37 -34.59
CA ASN A 31 40.90 4.54 -35.07
C ASN A 31 39.90 3.69 -34.29
N ASN A 32 40.25 2.46 -33.94
CA ASN A 32 39.40 1.59 -33.14
C ASN A 32 39.27 2.07 -31.70
N ILE A 33 40.35 2.56 -31.08
CA ILE A 33 40.32 3.19 -29.74
C ILE A 33 39.36 4.39 -29.75
N ASN A 34 39.44 5.26 -30.75
CA ASN A 34 38.54 6.41 -30.86
C ASN A 34 37.07 5.99 -31.01
N LYS A 35 36.79 4.93 -31.80
CA LYS A 35 35.43 4.39 -31.94
C LYS A 35 34.91 3.78 -30.63
N LEU A 36 35.77 3.07 -29.90
CA LEU A 36 35.43 2.49 -28.60
C LEU A 36 35.11 3.59 -27.59
N GLN A 37 35.95 4.63 -27.50
CA GLN A 37 35.72 5.77 -26.61
C GLN A 37 34.40 6.48 -26.91
N ASN A 38 34.09 6.72 -28.19
CA ASN A 38 32.80 7.30 -28.59
C ASN A 38 31.61 6.40 -28.26
N THR A 39 31.79 5.08 -28.27
CA THR A 39 30.74 4.12 -27.92
C THR A 39 30.54 4.05 -26.42
N ALA A 40 31.62 4.05 -25.64
CA ALA A 40 31.59 4.12 -24.19
C ALA A 40 30.89 5.39 -23.70
N ASN A 41 31.23 6.56 -24.25
CA ASN A 41 30.59 7.82 -23.91
C ASN A 41 29.08 7.85 -24.23
N ARG A 42 28.65 7.16 -25.29
CA ARG A 42 27.22 7.04 -25.63
C ARG A 42 26.50 6.07 -24.70
N ALA A 43 27.16 4.99 -24.30
CA ALA A 43 26.62 4.04 -23.34
C ALA A 43 26.43 4.70 -21.97
N ASP A 44 27.42 5.46 -21.51
CA ASP A 44 27.38 6.18 -20.23
C ASP A 44 26.20 7.15 -20.16
N LYS A 45 25.98 7.95 -21.21
CA LYS A 45 24.80 8.83 -21.32
C LYS A 45 23.47 8.06 -21.24
N ARG A 46 23.38 6.92 -21.94
CA ARG A 46 22.17 6.07 -21.91
C ARG A 46 21.95 5.45 -20.53
N ILE A 47 23.01 5.07 -19.83
CA ILE A 47 22.92 4.55 -18.46
C ILE A 47 22.34 5.63 -17.54
N ASN A 48 22.86 6.85 -17.59
CA ASN A 48 22.32 7.97 -16.80
C ASN A 48 20.85 8.25 -17.13
N GLU A 49 20.47 8.22 -18.42
CA GLU A 49 19.06 8.38 -18.82
C GLU A 49 18.16 7.24 -18.28
N MET A 50 18.66 6.00 -18.26
CA MET A 50 17.93 4.86 -17.70
C MET A 50 17.76 4.97 -16.19
N GLU A 51 18.79 5.39 -15.47
CA GLU A 51 18.73 5.59 -14.02
C GLU A 51 17.69 6.64 -13.65
N VAL A 52 17.67 7.78 -14.34
CA VAL A 52 16.64 8.81 -14.15
C VAL A 52 15.23 8.27 -14.44
N ARG A 53 15.06 7.50 -15.53
CA ARG A 53 13.77 6.88 -15.86
C ARG A 53 13.33 5.86 -14.80
N GLN A 54 14.26 5.08 -14.26
CA GLN A 54 13.98 4.11 -13.22
C GLN A 54 13.45 4.82 -11.97
N ILE A 55 14.15 5.86 -11.50
CA ILE A 55 13.72 6.65 -10.34
C ILE A 55 12.31 7.23 -10.56
N MET A 56 12.04 7.79 -11.74
CA MET A 56 10.72 8.33 -12.06
C MET A 56 9.61 7.26 -12.08
N ASN A 57 9.93 6.06 -12.56
CA ASN A 57 8.99 4.94 -12.55
C ASN A 57 8.70 4.46 -11.13
N GLU A 58 9.73 4.34 -10.28
CA GLU A 58 9.58 3.99 -8.86
C GLU A 58 8.69 5.01 -8.14
N GLN A 59 8.94 6.31 -8.34
CA GLN A 59 8.11 7.38 -7.79
C GLN A 59 6.66 7.33 -8.28
N THR A 60 6.45 7.01 -9.56
CA THR A 60 5.10 6.88 -10.13
C THR A 60 4.35 5.71 -9.50
N GLU A 61 5.03 4.59 -9.26
CA GLU A 61 4.43 3.42 -8.61
C GLU A 61 4.06 3.71 -7.15
N GLU A 62 4.95 4.35 -6.41
CA GLU A 62 4.68 4.79 -5.03
C GLU A 62 3.45 5.72 -4.95
N LEU A 63 3.37 6.69 -5.86
CA LEU A 63 2.22 7.59 -5.96
C LEU A 63 0.92 6.84 -6.28
N ASN A 64 0.96 5.86 -7.19
CA ASN A 64 -0.21 5.05 -7.52
C ASN A 64 -0.71 4.26 -6.32
N VAL A 65 0.19 3.67 -5.54
CA VAL A 65 -0.15 2.95 -4.31
C VAL A 65 -0.80 3.90 -3.30
N LEU A 66 -0.20 5.07 -3.07
CA LEU A 66 -0.72 6.08 -2.15
C LEU A 66 -2.12 6.55 -2.55
N LEU A 67 -2.32 6.89 -3.83
CA LEU A 67 -3.60 7.34 -4.36
C LEU A 67 -4.67 6.25 -4.25
N THR A 68 -4.31 5.00 -4.53
CA THR A 68 -5.22 3.85 -4.40
C THR A 68 -5.63 3.66 -2.94
N GLN A 69 -4.67 3.74 -2.01
CA GLN A 69 -4.95 3.65 -0.58
C GLN A 69 -5.87 4.78 -0.11
N HIS A 70 -5.60 6.03 -0.50
CA HIS A 70 -6.45 7.16 -0.15
C HIS A 70 -7.85 7.05 -0.75
N SER A 71 -7.98 6.57 -1.99
CA SER A 71 -9.28 6.33 -2.63
C SER A 71 -10.09 5.29 -1.84
N PHE A 72 -9.47 4.17 -1.45
CA PHE A 72 -10.10 3.15 -0.61
C PHE A 72 -10.52 3.68 0.77
N GLN A 73 -9.63 4.41 1.45
CA GLN A 73 -9.93 5.01 2.76
C GLN A 73 -11.09 6.01 2.67
N THR A 74 -11.10 6.84 1.64
CA THR A 74 -12.17 7.82 1.40
C THR A 74 -13.50 7.12 1.14
N HIS A 75 -13.50 6.07 0.31
CA HIS A 75 -14.71 5.30 0.02
C HIS A 75 -15.27 4.64 1.29
N ASN A 76 -14.40 4.05 2.12
CA ASN A 76 -14.81 3.48 3.40
C ASN A 76 -15.39 4.53 4.36
N LEU A 77 -14.77 5.71 4.47
CA LEU A 77 -15.29 6.79 5.30
C LEU A 77 -16.67 7.26 4.82
N VAL A 78 -16.87 7.40 3.51
CA VAL A 78 -18.17 7.74 2.94
C VAL A 78 -19.21 6.66 3.25
N ALA A 79 -18.86 5.38 3.11
CA ALA A 79 -19.75 4.27 3.45
C ALA A 79 -20.15 4.30 4.93
N ILE A 80 -19.18 4.48 5.83
CA ILE A 80 -19.42 4.63 7.27
C ILE A 80 -20.39 5.79 7.55
N ILE A 81 -20.13 6.97 7.00
CA ILE A 81 -20.98 8.16 7.20
C ILE A 81 -22.41 7.90 6.69
N ASN A 82 -22.55 7.32 5.50
CA ASN A 82 -23.86 7.00 4.93
C ASN A 82 -24.64 6.00 5.80
N THR A 83 -23.97 4.97 6.33
CA THR A 83 -24.63 4.04 7.27
C THR A 83 -25.00 4.70 8.60
N ALA A 84 -24.16 5.62 9.10
CA ALA A 84 -24.46 6.37 10.31
C ALA A 84 -25.66 7.31 10.13
N GLN A 85 -25.83 7.91 8.94
CA GLN A 85 -26.98 8.77 8.64
C GLN A 85 -28.32 8.03 8.73
N VAL A 86 -28.33 6.73 8.42
CA VAL A 86 -29.52 5.86 8.61
C VAL A 86 -29.57 5.22 10.00
N GLY A 87 -28.68 5.62 10.92
CA GLY A 87 -28.63 5.15 12.29
C GLY A 87 -28.06 3.74 12.46
N HIS A 88 -27.40 3.18 11.46
CA HIS A 88 -26.82 1.83 11.51
C HIS A 88 -25.30 1.86 11.69
N MET A 89 -24.77 0.82 12.32
CA MET A 89 -23.33 0.63 12.48
C MET A 89 -22.71 -0.07 11.27
N HIS A 90 -21.68 0.53 10.68
CA HIS A 90 -20.86 -0.15 9.67
C HIS A 90 -19.87 -1.12 10.33
N SER A 91 -19.65 -2.28 9.72
CA SER A 91 -18.75 -3.32 10.23
C SER A 91 -17.27 -2.92 10.27
N SER A 92 -16.87 -1.89 9.52
CA SER A 92 -15.49 -1.39 9.52
C SER A 92 -15.16 -0.49 10.72
N ILE A 93 -16.16 -0.08 11.52
CA ILE A 93 -15.93 0.79 12.69
C ILE A 93 -15.34 -0.01 13.84
N ILE A 94 -15.92 -1.19 14.09
CA ILE A 94 -15.46 -2.11 15.12
C ILE A 94 -15.78 -3.54 14.69
N SER A 95 -14.81 -4.43 14.83
CA SER A 95 -15.03 -5.85 14.56
C SER A 95 -15.95 -6.45 15.62
N ALA A 96 -16.67 -7.51 15.26
CA ALA A 96 -17.53 -8.25 16.19
C ALA A 96 -16.79 -8.73 17.45
N THR A 97 -15.53 -9.15 17.30
CA THR A 97 -14.69 -9.60 18.42
C THR A 97 -14.33 -8.45 19.36
N ASN A 98 -13.92 -7.30 18.81
CA ASN A 98 -13.54 -6.15 19.61
C ASN A 98 -14.78 -5.55 20.29
N PHE A 99 -15.90 -5.49 19.58
CA PHE A 99 -17.16 -5.03 20.12
C PHE A 99 -17.64 -5.90 21.29
N LEU A 100 -17.50 -7.23 21.17
CA LEU A 100 -17.79 -8.14 22.28
C LEU A 100 -16.89 -7.89 23.50
N ALA A 101 -15.61 -7.64 23.29
CA ALA A 101 -14.67 -7.33 24.37
C ALA A 101 -15.05 -6.02 25.09
N GLU A 102 -15.38 -4.97 24.34
CA GLU A 102 -15.87 -3.70 24.90
C GLU A 102 -17.16 -3.89 25.69
N LEU A 103 -18.12 -4.66 25.17
CA LEU A 103 -19.38 -4.96 25.87
C LEU A 103 -19.16 -5.71 27.18
N GLN A 104 -18.17 -6.60 27.27
CA GLN A 104 -17.83 -7.27 28.52
C GLN A 104 -17.35 -6.29 29.58
N GLN A 105 -16.62 -5.24 29.20
CA GLN A 105 -16.21 -4.18 30.11
C GLN A 105 -17.41 -3.33 30.55
N VAL A 106 -18.27 -2.93 29.60
CA VAL A 106 -19.51 -2.20 29.91
C VAL A 106 -20.41 -2.98 30.85
N ARG A 107 -20.51 -4.32 30.69
CA ARG A 107 -21.32 -5.18 31.56
C ARG A 107 -20.94 -5.08 33.03
N ILE A 108 -19.67 -4.82 33.34
CA ILE A 108 -19.18 -4.68 34.72
C ILE A 108 -19.69 -3.36 35.34
N GLN A 109 -20.00 -2.37 34.51
CA GLN A 109 -20.47 -1.05 34.93
C GLN A 109 -22.00 -0.94 35.01
N LEU A 110 -22.74 -1.92 34.47
CA LEU A 110 -24.21 -1.93 34.53
C LEU A 110 -24.69 -2.21 35.95
N ASP A 111 -25.81 -1.57 36.31
CA ASP A 111 -26.48 -1.84 37.57
C ASP A 111 -27.04 -3.28 37.61
N SER A 112 -27.22 -3.83 38.81
CA SER A 112 -27.71 -5.22 39.01
C SER A 112 -29.06 -5.55 38.35
N ARG A 113 -29.85 -4.54 37.96
CA ARG A 113 -31.15 -4.69 37.28
C ARG A 113 -31.09 -4.41 35.78
N GLU A 114 -29.94 -4.00 35.29
CA GLU A 114 -29.70 -3.68 33.88
C GLU A 114 -28.96 -4.84 33.21
N ASN A 115 -29.34 -5.14 31.98
CA ASN A 115 -28.68 -6.15 31.18
C ASN A 115 -28.81 -5.83 29.69
N PHE A 116 -28.02 -6.50 28.86
CA PHE A 116 -28.27 -6.49 27.42
C PHE A 116 -29.56 -7.27 27.10
N ALA A 117 -30.22 -6.92 25.99
CA ALA A 117 -31.48 -7.54 25.59
C ALA A 117 -31.41 -9.07 25.45
N GLU A 118 -30.22 -9.60 25.14
CA GLU A 118 -29.91 -11.03 25.12
C GLU A 118 -28.49 -11.25 25.68
N GLN A 119 -28.18 -12.48 26.11
CA GLN A 119 -26.80 -12.84 26.48
C GLN A 119 -25.90 -12.73 25.24
N VAL A 120 -24.98 -11.78 25.26
CA VAL A 120 -24.12 -11.50 24.11
C VAL A 120 -22.99 -12.52 24.00
N THR A 121 -22.90 -13.18 22.86
CA THR A 121 -21.85 -14.13 22.46
C THR A 121 -21.31 -13.78 21.08
N ILE A 122 -20.20 -14.37 20.67
CA ILE A 122 -19.64 -14.13 19.34
C ILE A 122 -20.60 -14.56 18.21
N GLN A 123 -21.47 -15.54 18.46
CA GLN A 123 -22.41 -16.04 17.45
C GLN A 123 -23.61 -15.09 17.25
N ASN A 124 -23.98 -14.30 18.25
CA ASN A 124 -25.17 -13.43 18.19
C ASN A 124 -24.88 -11.92 18.25
N ILE A 125 -23.61 -11.52 18.45
CA ILE A 125 -23.16 -10.13 18.53
C ILE A 125 -23.65 -9.25 17.36
N HIS A 126 -23.74 -9.83 16.15
CA HIS A 126 -24.25 -9.13 14.98
C HIS A 126 -25.70 -8.65 15.13
N LYS A 127 -26.53 -9.36 15.90
CA LYS A 127 -27.91 -8.90 16.20
C LYS A 127 -27.88 -7.63 17.04
N LEU A 128 -27.03 -7.61 18.07
CA LEU A 128 -26.88 -6.44 18.94
C LEU A 128 -26.27 -5.25 18.18
N MET A 129 -25.28 -5.49 17.31
CA MET A 129 -24.71 -4.46 16.43
C MET A 129 -25.77 -3.83 15.52
N ARG A 130 -26.71 -4.63 14.98
CA ARG A 130 -27.82 -4.14 14.16
C ARG A 130 -28.85 -3.32 14.93
N MET A 131 -29.08 -3.65 16.21
CA MET A 131 -29.99 -2.91 17.08
C MET A 131 -29.35 -1.65 17.69
N SER A 132 -28.02 -1.60 17.70
CA SER A 132 -27.26 -0.45 18.17
C SER A 132 -27.29 0.66 17.12
N SER A 133 -27.45 1.90 17.58
CA SER A 133 -27.39 3.06 16.70
C SER A 133 -26.02 3.72 16.73
N LEU A 134 -25.67 4.35 15.61
CA LEU A 134 -24.41 5.05 15.44
C LEU A 134 -24.66 6.53 15.20
N GLN A 135 -24.00 7.37 15.98
CA GLN A 135 -23.94 8.80 15.75
C GLN A 135 -22.50 9.21 15.44
N VAL A 136 -22.34 10.15 14.52
CA VAL A 136 -21.04 10.69 14.12
C VAL A 136 -21.04 12.18 14.41
N ILE A 137 -20.12 12.61 15.25
CA ILE A 137 -19.90 14.03 15.52
C ILE A 137 -18.48 14.41 15.10
N ARG A 138 -18.33 15.62 14.56
CA ARG A 138 -17.02 16.20 14.27
C ARG A 138 -16.60 17.08 15.44
N VAL A 139 -15.45 16.81 16.03
CA VAL A 139 -14.82 17.63 17.06
C VAL A 139 -13.44 18.05 16.55
N ALA A 140 -13.27 19.34 16.24
CA ALA A 140 -12.12 19.86 15.51
C ALA A 140 -11.85 19.07 14.21
N ASP A 141 -10.73 18.35 14.12
CA ASP A 141 -10.34 17.54 12.96
C ASP A 141 -10.51 16.03 13.21
N THR A 142 -11.26 15.65 14.24
CA THR A 142 -11.53 14.25 14.59
C THR A 142 -13.00 13.91 14.41
N LEU A 143 -13.28 12.77 13.79
CA LEU A 143 -14.61 12.15 13.80
C LEU A 143 -14.74 11.26 15.02
N VAL A 144 -15.73 11.54 15.86
CA VAL A 144 -16.06 10.72 17.03
C VAL A 144 -17.30 9.91 16.72
N PHE A 145 -17.17 8.59 16.86
CA PHE A 145 -18.23 7.62 16.65
C PHE A 145 -18.83 7.23 17.99
N ILE A 146 -20.10 7.55 18.19
CA ILE A 146 -20.84 7.23 19.42
C ILE A 146 -21.77 6.06 19.11
N ILE A 147 -21.51 4.93 19.73
CA ILE A 147 -22.32 3.72 19.62
C ILE A 147 -23.31 3.70 20.78
N SER A 148 -24.61 3.75 20.47
CA SER A 148 -25.66 3.62 21.48
C SER A 148 -26.19 2.19 21.48
N ILE A 149 -26.00 1.49 22.59
CA ILE A 149 -26.38 0.09 22.76
C ILE A 149 -27.67 0.03 23.56
N PRO A 150 -28.72 -0.66 23.08
CA PRO A 150 -29.95 -0.82 23.85
C PRO A 150 -29.73 -1.72 25.07
N ILE A 151 -30.12 -1.21 26.24
CA ILE A 151 -30.07 -1.92 27.53
C ILE A 151 -31.51 -2.19 27.97
N VAL A 152 -31.76 -3.36 28.57
CA VAL A 152 -33.04 -3.72 29.16
C VAL A 152 -32.95 -3.67 30.67
N GLN A 153 -34.04 -3.25 31.31
CA GLN A 153 -34.16 -3.23 32.76
C GLN A 153 -35.16 -4.29 33.19
N ASN A 154 -34.74 -5.20 34.07
CA ASN A 154 -35.64 -6.17 34.67
C ASN A 154 -36.53 -5.46 35.70
N ARG A 155 -37.82 -5.35 35.38
CA ARG A 155 -38.86 -4.83 36.28
C ARG A 155 -39.93 -5.89 36.47
N ASP A 156 -40.31 -6.10 37.72
CA ASP A 156 -41.44 -6.97 38.06
C ASP A 156 -42.75 -6.22 37.84
N TYR A 157 -43.65 -6.81 37.06
CA TYR A 157 -45.00 -6.30 36.84
C TYR A 157 -46.02 -7.27 37.41
N ILE A 158 -47.02 -6.76 38.13
CA ILE A 158 -48.16 -7.55 38.58
C ILE A 158 -49.23 -7.47 37.50
N VAL A 159 -49.56 -8.62 36.89
CA VAL A 159 -50.63 -8.72 35.91
C VAL A 159 -51.93 -9.06 36.63
N TYR A 160 -52.94 -8.20 36.51
CA TYR A 160 -54.30 -8.48 36.96
C TYR A 160 -55.11 -9.05 35.80
N ILE A 161 -55.38 -10.36 35.82
CA ILE A 161 -56.31 -11.00 34.88
C ILE A 161 -57.70 -10.94 35.50
N LYS A 162 -58.63 -10.24 34.84
CA LYS A 162 -60.04 -10.21 35.24
C LYS A 162 -60.79 -11.30 34.47
N GLU A 163 -61.05 -12.43 35.11
CA GLU A 163 -61.92 -13.47 34.55
C GLU A 163 -63.38 -12.98 34.57
N PHE A 164 -63.95 -12.76 33.39
CA PHE A 164 -65.39 -12.56 33.24
C PHE A 164 -66.07 -13.92 33.21
N HIS A 165 -66.68 -14.30 34.32
CA HIS A 165 -67.66 -15.39 34.33
C HIS A 165 -68.99 -14.82 33.82
N TYR A 166 -69.42 -15.24 32.63
CA TYR A 166 -70.79 -15.01 32.16
C TYR A 166 -71.69 -16.06 32.83
N LEU A 167 -72.68 -15.60 33.59
CA LEU A 167 -73.82 -16.40 34.09
C LEU A 167 -74.87 -16.56 32.99
#